data_AF-A0A976LKR3-F1
#
_entry.id   AF-A0A976LKR3-F1
#
_cell.length_a   1.000
_cell.length_b   1.000
_cell.length_c   1.000
_cell.angle_alpha   90.00
_cell.angle_beta   90.00
_cell.angle_gamma   90.00
#
_symmetry.space_group_name_H-M   'P 1'
#
loop_
_entity.id
_entity.type
_entity.pdbx_description
1 polymer ?
#
loop_
_entity_poly.entity_id
_entity_poly.type
_entity_poly.pdbx_seq_one_letter_code
_entity_poly.pdbx_strand_id
1 'polypeptide(L)'
;MEMQNPKLAGGKPTESTQKYLDIAEIRDNIIVLKDGSLRGVIAVSSTNFSLKSEEEQNGLTSAYQNFLNSLDFPIQILMNSRVLDINSYLEKLRTLAAGQTNELLRIQMAEYIEYIAKLIEFASIMSKNFYVIVPYSAQPVKETWGSKIRKVFNPVAGIAVRQGDFDKAKIKLDERLQHVTGELGTMGLRSIVLGTEELIELVYQSYNLGASAPLNTGEVEELELEK
;
A
#
# COMPACT_ATOMS: atom_id res chain seq x y z
N MET A 1 -15.41 47.23 -37.04
CA MET A 1 -16.11 47.10 -35.75
C MET A 1 -16.11 45.61 -35.44
N GLU A 2 -15.04 45.17 -34.79
CA GLU A 2 -15.04 44.86 -33.34
C GLU A 2 -15.83 43.56 -33.07
N MET A 3 -15.11 42.44 -33.00
CA MET A 3 -14.73 41.77 -31.75
C MET A 3 -15.94 41.15 -31.03
N GLN A 4 -15.93 39.80 -30.90
CA GLN A 4 -15.72 39.20 -29.59
C GLN A 4 -15.39 37.70 -29.71
N ASN A 5 -14.16 37.40 -29.32
CA ASN A 5 -13.60 36.10 -29.06
C ASN A 5 -14.18 35.58 -27.72
N PRO A 6 -14.81 34.40 -27.62
CA PRO A 6 -15.19 33.87 -26.33
C PRO A 6 -13.91 33.39 -25.65
N LYS A 7 -13.53 34.09 -24.57
CA LYS A 7 -12.44 33.72 -23.68
C LYS A 7 -12.63 32.27 -23.23
N LEU A 8 -11.73 31.38 -23.67
CA LEU A 8 -11.45 30.13 -22.99
C LEU A 8 -10.85 30.51 -21.62
N ALA A 9 -11.74 30.70 -20.63
CA ALA A 9 -11.33 30.85 -19.26
C ALA A 9 -10.78 29.51 -18.80
N GLY A 10 -9.46 29.38 -18.83
CA GLY A 10 -8.73 28.36 -18.09
C GLY A 10 -8.97 28.57 -16.60
N GLY A 11 -10.11 28.06 -16.12
CA GLY A 11 -10.32 27.84 -14.70
C GLY A 11 -9.27 26.84 -14.25
N LYS A 12 -8.32 27.28 -13.42
CA LYS A 12 -7.55 26.36 -12.59
C LYS A 12 -8.59 25.46 -11.89
N PRO A 13 -8.45 24.12 -11.87
CA PRO A 13 -9.35 23.30 -11.09
C PRO A 13 -9.26 23.78 -9.64
N THR A 14 -10.28 24.49 -9.16
CA THR A 14 -10.31 25.13 -7.84
C THR A 14 -10.61 24.13 -6.72
N GLU A 15 -10.82 22.87 -7.07
CA GLU A 15 -11.11 21.78 -6.15
C GLU A 15 -9.98 20.76 -6.28
N SER A 16 -9.17 20.64 -5.22
CA SER A 16 -8.16 19.60 -5.12
C SER A 16 -8.85 18.24 -5.20
N THR A 17 -8.32 17.30 -5.99
CA THR A 17 -8.82 15.92 -6.10
C THR A 17 -8.93 15.24 -4.72
N GLN A 18 -8.19 15.75 -3.72
CA GLN A 18 -8.27 15.39 -2.30
C GLN A 18 -9.67 15.53 -1.69
N LYS A 19 -10.54 16.42 -2.20
CA LYS A 19 -11.90 16.58 -1.69
C LYS A 19 -12.77 15.34 -1.93
N TYR A 20 -12.46 14.55 -2.96
CA TYR A 20 -13.12 13.28 -3.27
C TYR A 20 -12.48 12.07 -2.59
N LEU A 21 -11.31 12.23 -1.95
CA LEU A 21 -10.68 11.18 -1.16
C LEU A 21 -11.33 11.14 0.22
N ASP A 22 -11.75 9.97 0.69
CA ASP A 22 -12.28 9.82 2.05
C ASP A 22 -11.19 9.89 3.14
N ILE A 23 -9.94 10.13 2.73
CA ILE A 23 -8.76 10.27 3.58
C ILE A 23 -8.68 11.72 4.07
N ALA A 24 -8.58 11.90 5.39
CA ALA A 24 -8.35 13.19 6.02
C ALA A 24 -6.84 13.51 6.08
N GLU A 25 -6.05 12.56 6.58
CA GLU A 25 -4.60 12.68 6.70
C GLU A 25 -3.95 11.29 6.81
N ILE A 26 -2.65 11.22 6.53
CA ILE A 26 -1.82 10.06 6.83
C ILE A 26 -0.76 10.54 7.81
N ARG A 27 -0.72 9.94 9.00
CA ARG A 27 0.23 10.30 10.06
C ARG A 27 0.54 9.10 10.92
N ASP A 28 1.75 9.05 11.48
CA ASP A 28 2.15 8.01 12.43
C ASP A 28 1.90 6.57 11.93
N ASN A 29 2.12 6.33 10.63
CA ASN A 29 1.92 5.04 9.95
C ASN A 29 0.45 4.58 9.90
N ILE A 30 -0.49 5.52 10.00
CA ILE A 30 -1.93 5.27 10.00
C ILE A 30 -2.61 6.20 8.99
N ILE A 31 -3.56 5.66 8.24
CA ILE A 31 -4.48 6.46 7.43
C ILE A 31 -5.66 6.86 8.31
N VAL A 32 -5.91 8.17 8.43
CA VAL A 32 -7.07 8.74 9.13
C VAL A 32 -8.11 9.11 8.08
N LEU A 33 -9.32 8.57 8.18
CA LEU A 33 -10.43 8.91 7.30
C LEU A 33 -11.19 10.14 7.81
N LYS A 34 -11.98 10.78 6.93
CA LYS A 34 -12.79 11.97 7.26
C LYS A 34 -13.83 11.72 8.36
N ASP A 35 -14.26 10.47 8.54
CA ASP A 35 -15.15 10.06 9.61
C ASP A 35 -14.43 9.85 10.97
N GLY A 36 -13.10 10.03 11.00
CA GLY A 36 -12.26 9.84 12.18
C GLY A 36 -11.85 8.38 12.43
N SER A 37 -12.26 7.45 11.58
CA SER A 37 -11.80 6.07 11.66
C SER A 37 -10.38 5.92 11.11
N LEU A 38 -9.66 4.95 11.65
CA LEU A 38 -8.25 4.68 11.37
C LEU A 38 -8.12 3.43 10.50
N ARG A 39 -7.12 3.39 9.63
CA ARG A 39 -6.71 2.20 8.87
C ARG A 39 -5.21 2.00 9.01
N GLY A 40 -4.82 0.81 9.45
CA GLY A 40 -3.46 0.31 9.31
C GLY A 40 -3.40 -0.61 8.09
N VAL A 41 -2.25 -0.65 7.42
CA VAL A 41 -2.06 -1.48 6.22
C VAL A 41 -0.83 -2.35 6.42
N ILE A 42 -0.97 -3.63 6.10
CA ILE A 42 0.08 -4.63 6.18
C ILE A 42 0.38 -5.11 4.77
N ALA A 43 1.64 -5.01 4.31
CA ALA A 43 2.09 -5.70 3.12
C ALA A 43 2.39 -7.16 3.45
N VAL A 44 1.99 -8.08 2.58
CA VAL A 44 2.11 -9.53 2.82
C VAL A 44 2.77 -10.21 1.63
N SER A 45 3.74 -11.08 1.90
CA SER A 45 4.38 -11.91 0.86
C SER A 45 3.40 -12.93 0.30
N SER A 46 3.58 -13.32 -0.96
CA SER A 46 2.82 -14.42 -1.55
C SER A 46 3.53 -15.77 -1.41
N THR A 47 2.77 -16.87 -1.48
CA THR A 47 3.31 -18.23 -1.54
C THR A 47 2.67 -19.01 -2.68
N ASN A 48 3.44 -19.89 -3.35
CA ASN A 48 2.91 -20.70 -4.43
C ASN A 48 2.24 -21.97 -3.87
N PHE A 49 0.95 -21.84 -3.53
CA PHE A 49 0.16 -22.90 -2.94
C PHE A 49 0.15 -24.19 -3.79
N SER A 50 0.02 -24.06 -5.11
CA SER A 50 -0.10 -25.21 -6.02
C SER A 50 1.17 -26.04 -6.16
N LEU A 51 2.34 -25.50 -5.82
CA LEU A 51 3.61 -26.24 -5.85
C LEU A 51 3.93 -26.96 -4.53
N LYS A 52 3.11 -26.76 -3.49
CA LYS A 52 3.28 -27.43 -2.19
C LYS A 52 2.76 -28.86 -2.25
N SER A 53 3.28 -29.72 -1.37
CA SER A 53 2.74 -31.07 -1.16
C SER A 53 1.31 -31.03 -0.58
N GLU A 54 0.54 -32.10 -0.72
CA GLU A 54 -0.83 -32.17 -0.21
C GLU A 54 -0.89 -31.95 1.32
N GLU A 55 0.08 -32.48 2.06
CA GLU A 55 0.20 -32.28 3.50
C GLU A 55 0.43 -30.79 3.86
N GLU A 56 1.34 -30.12 3.15
CA GLU A 56 1.57 -28.69 3.33
C GLU A 56 0.36 -27.84 2.92
N GLN A 57 -0.33 -28.21 1.84
CA GLN A 57 -1.54 -27.53 1.40
C GLN A 57 -2.66 -27.64 2.45
N ASN A 58 -2.84 -28.82 3.04
CA ASN A 58 -3.80 -29.05 4.12
C ASN A 58 -3.42 -28.29 5.40
N GLY A 59 -2.13 -28.25 5.73
CA GLY A 59 -1.59 -27.46 6.83
C GLY A 59 -1.87 -25.96 6.65
N LEU A 60 -1.57 -25.42 5.46
CA LEU A 60 -1.82 -24.01 5.16
C LEU A 60 -3.32 -23.67 5.14
N THR A 61 -4.15 -24.56 4.61
CA THR A 61 -5.61 -24.40 4.61
C THR A 61 -6.15 -24.34 6.04
N SER A 62 -5.67 -25.22 6.91
CA SER A 62 -6.05 -25.24 8.33
C SER A 62 -5.58 -23.98 9.06
N ALA A 63 -4.35 -23.53 8.79
CA ALA A 63 -3.81 -22.30 9.35
C ALA A 63 -4.60 -21.06 8.87
N TYR A 64 -5.00 -21.02 7.61
CA TYR A 64 -5.87 -19.95 7.08
C TYR A 64 -7.26 -19.94 7.73
N GLN A 65 -7.85 -21.11 7.98
CA GLN A 65 -9.09 -21.19 8.75
C GLN A 65 -8.92 -20.65 10.17
N ASN A 66 -7.84 -21.02 10.86
CA ASN A 66 -7.54 -20.52 12.20
C ASN A 66 -7.36 -19.00 12.21
N PHE A 67 -6.64 -18.44 11.22
CA PHE A 67 -6.51 -17.00 11.04
C PHE A 67 -7.88 -16.33 10.88
N LEU A 68 -8.76 -16.84 10.02
CA LEU A 68 -10.09 -16.25 9.87
C LEU A 68 -10.92 -16.34 11.15
N ASN A 69 -10.78 -17.43 11.90
CA ASN A 69 -11.49 -17.64 13.17
C ASN A 69 -10.95 -16.79 14.33
N SER A 70 -9.69 -16.34 14.26
CA SER A 70 -9.08 -15.50 15.30
C SER A 70 -9.46 -14.02 15.19
N LEU A 71 -10.04 -13.59 14.06
CA LEU A 71 -10.44 -12.20 13.83
C LEU A 71 -11.78 -11.87 14.52
N ASP A 72 -11.75 -10.91 15.45
CA ASP A 72 -12.94 -10.30 16.07
C ASP A 72 -13.31 -8.93 15.45
N PHE A 73 -12.63 -8.55 14.36
CA PHE A 73 -12.87 -7.34 13.58
C PHE A 73 -12.82 -7.62 12.07
N PRO A 74 -13.51 -6.81 11.24
CA PRO A 74 -13.41 -6.95 9.79
C PRO A 74 -12.00 -6.57 9.32
N ILE A 75 -11.48 -7.29 8.33
CA ILE A 75 -10.29 -6.91 7.56
C ILE A 75 -10.66 -6.80 6.10
N GLN A 76 -9.83 -6.10 5.32
CA GLN A 76 -9.94 -6.06 3.87
C GLN A 76 -8.65 -6.58 3.26
N ILE A 77 -8.75 -7.60 2.40
CA ILE A 77 -7.63 -8.10 1.62
C ILE A 77 -7.67 -7.39 0.27
N LEU A 78 -6.58 -6.69 -0.06
CA LEU A 78 -6.41 -5.97 -1.32
C LEU A 78 -5.29 -6.64 -2.12
N MET A 79 -5.59 -7.02 -3.35
CA MET A 79 -4.61 -7.47 -4.33
C MET A 79 -4.46 -6.40 -5.41
N ASN A 80 -3.25 -5.88 -5.59
CA ASN A 80 -2.92 -4.91 -6.62
C ASN A 80 -2.07 -5.60 -7.69
N SER A 81 -2.54 -5.64 -8.93
CA SER A 81 -1.81 -6.24 -10.04
C SER A 81 -1.34 -5.17 -11.00
N ARG A 82 -0.04 -5.20 -11.32
CA ARG A 82 0.62 -4.21 -12.19
C ARG A 82 1.53 -4.91 -13.18
N VAL A 83 1.73 -4.30 -14.34
CA VAL A 83 2.75 -4.78 -15.29
C VAL A 83 4.10 -4.74 -14.59
N LEU A 84 4.84 -5.84 -14.69
CA LEU A 84 6.16 -5.96 -14.10
C LEU A 84 7.11 -4.94 -14.77
N ASP A 85 7.60 -3.99 -13.98
CA ASP A 85 8.63 -3.06 -14.43
C ASP A 85 10.00 -3.67 -14.19
N ILE A 86 10.72 -3.95 -15.28
CA ILE A 86 12.10 -4.46 -15.23
C ILE A 86 13.12 -3.42 -15.72
N ASN A 87 12.75 -2.15 -15.88
CA ASN A 87 13.63 -1.13 -16.43
C ASN A 87 14.93 -1.02 -15.64
N SER A 88 14.86 -1.04 -14.30
CA SER A 88 16.04 -1.05 -13.43
C SER A 88 16.96 -2.25 -13.71
N TYR A 89 16.39 -3.43 -13.94
CA TYR A 89 17.14 -4.63 -14.30
C TYR A 89 17.76 -4.52 -15.70
N LEU A 90 17.02 -4.01 -16.69
CA LEU A 90 17.54 -3.78 -18.04
C LEU A 90 18.68 -2.76 -18.04
N GLU A 91 18.59 -1.69 -17.27
CA GLU A 91 19.66 -0.69 -17.14
C GLU A 91 20.93 -1.28 -16.49
N LYS A 92 20.78 -2.15 -15.49
CA LYS A 92 21.91 -2.91 -14.93
C LYS A 92 22.56 -3.78 -16.00
N LEU A 93 21.77 -4.48 -16.82
CA LEU A 93 22.31 -5.30 -17.92
C LEU A 93 22.99 -4.45 -19.00
N ARG A 94 22.43 -3.29 -19.36
CA ARG A 94 23.05 -2.35 -20.31
C ARG A 94 24.40 -1.85 -19.80
N THR A 95 24.49 -1.54 -18.51
CA THR A 95 25.74 -1.11 -17.86
C THR A 95 26.80 -2.22 -17.92
N LEU A 96 26.41 -3.47 -17.62
CA LEU A 96 27.30 -4.63 -17.72
C LEU A 96 27.75 -4.89 -19.17
N ALA A 97 26.84 -4.76 -20.14
CA ALA A 97 27.15 -4.92 -21.56
C ALA A 97 28.17 -3.86 -22.04
N ALA A 98 28.01 -2.60 -21.60
CA ALA A 98 28.95 -1.52 -21.94
C ALA A 98 30.37 -1.76 -21.40
N GLY A 99 30.49 -2.46 -20.27
CA GLY A 99 31.78 -2.85 -19.68
C GLY A 99 32.44 -4.09 -20.31
N GLN A 100 31.77 -4.76 -21.26
CA GLN A 100 32.26 -6.02 -21.83
C GLN A 100 33.31 -5.79 -22.93
N THR A 101 34.51 -6.35 -22.72
CA THR A 101 35.64 -6.24 -23.65
C THR A 101 35.50 -7.17 -24.85
N ASN A 102 34.82 -8.31 -24.68
CA ASN A 102 34.56 -9.26 -25.76
C ASN A 102 33.36 -8.81 -26.61
N GLU A 103 33.61 -8.51 -27.89
CA GLU A 103 32.59 -8.05 -28.83
C GLU A 103 31.42 -9.03 -28.99
N LEU A 104 31.71 -10.32 -29.09
CA LEU A 104 30.68 -11.35 -29.27
C LEU A 104 29.74 -11.41 -28.06
N LEU A 105 30.31 -11.35 -26.85
CA LEU A 105 29.51 -11.32 -25.62
C LEU A 105 28.69 -10.03 -25.51
N ARG A 106 29.23 -8.89 -25.96
CA ARG A 106 28.50 -7.62 -25.98
C ARG A 106 27.27 -7.69 -26.88
N ILE A 107 27.42 -8.24 -28.08
CA ILE A 107 26.31 -8.44 -29.04
C ILE A 107 25.26 -9.38 -28.44
N GLN A 108 25.66 -10.52 -27.88
CA GLN A 108 24.73 -11.46 -27.26
C GLN A 108 23.96 -10.85 -26.09
N MET A 109 24.61 -10.03 -25.27
CA MET A 109 23.94 -9.31 -24.18
C MET A 109 22.91 -8.31 -24.71
N ALA A 110 23.22 -7.58 -25.78
CA ALA A 110 22.27 -6.65 -26.40
C ALA A 110 21.04 -7.38 -26.96
N GLU A 111 21.23 -8.48 -27.66
CA GLU A 111 20.14 -9.34 -28.17
C GLU A 111 19.29 -9.90 -27.03
N TYR A 112 19.92 -10.34 -25.94
CA TYR A 112 19.21 -10.84 -24.75
C TYR A 112 18.36 -9.74 -24.09
N ILE A 113 18.91 -8.53 -23.91
CA ILE A 113 18.19 -7.37 -23.35
C ILE A 113 16.96 -7.07 -24.21
N GLU A 114 17.11 -7.04 -25.54
CA GLU A 114 16.00 -6.76 -26.45
C GLU A 114 14.95 -7.87 -26.44
N TYR A 115 15.38 -9.13 -26.39
CA TYR A 115 14.49 -10.28 -26.29
C TYR A 115 13.65 -10.23 -25.00
N ILE A 116 14.27 -10.00 -23.85
CA ILE A 116 13.57 -9.92 -22.56
C ILE A 116 12.58 -8.75 -22.52
N ALA A 117 12.98 -7.58 -23.04
CA ALA A 117 12.10 -6.41 -23.11
C ALA A 117 10.83 -6.73 -23.94
N LYS A 118 11.00 -7.32 -25.14
CA LYS A 118 9.87 -7.73 -26.00
C LYS A 118 9.02 -8.83 -25.36
N LEU A 119 9.65 -9.78 -24.67
CA LEU A 119 8.94 -10.88 -24.02
C LEU A 119 7.99 -10.34 -22.93
N ILE A 120 8.44 -9.39 -22.12
CA ILE A 120 7.61 -8.82 -21.05
C ILE A 120 6.48 -7.95 -21.61
N GLU A 121 6.77 -7.16 -22.65
CA GLU A 121 5.75 -6.38 -23.35
C GLU A 121 4.68 -7.29 -23.98
N PHE A 122 5.09 -8.34 -24.68
CA PHE A 122 4.18 -9.27 -25.33
C PHE A 122 3.40 -10.14 -24.34
N ALA A 123 4.08 -10.73 -23.36
CA ALA A 123 3.46 -11.61 -22.38
C ALA A 123 2.65 -10.86 -21.33
N SER A 124 2.77 -9.53 -21.25
CA SER A 124 2.09 -8.68 -20.24
C SER A 124 2.25 -9.26 -18.83
N ILE A 125 3.49 -9.58 -18.47
CA ILE A 125 3.78 -10.21 -17.17
C ILE A 125 3.38 -9.24 -16.06
N MET A 126 2.56 -9.71 -15.13
CA MET A 126 2.06 -8.92 -14.01
C MET A 126 2.78 -9.28 -12.72
N SER A 127 3.20 -8.27 -11.96
CA SER A 127 3.46 -8.39 -10.53
C SER A 127 2.16 -8.26 -9.74
N LYS A 128 2.08 -8.93 -8.59
CA LYS A 128 0.92 -8.92 -7.69
C LYS A 128 1.38 -8.62 -6.27
N ASN A 129 0.98 -7.45 -5.79
CA ASN A 129 1.22 -7.04 -4.41
C ASN A 129 -0.03 -7.32 -3.58
N PHE A 130 0.16 -7.84 -2.36
CA PHE A 130 -0.93 -8.19 -1.44
C PHE A 130 -0.86 -7.32 -0.20
N TYR A 131 -2.01 -6.77 0.18
CA TYR A 131 -2.15 -5.92 1.36
C TYR A 131 -3.33 -6.39 2.21
N VAL A 132 -3.19 -6.29 3.52
CA VAL A 132 -4.28 -6.47 4.50
C VAL A 132 -4.52 -5.14 5.19
N ILE A 133 -5.73 -4.60 5.03
CA ILE A 133 -6.15 -3.34 5.61
C ILE A 133 -6.95 -3.66 6.87
N VAL A 134 -6.48 -3.12 8.00
CA VAL A 134 -7.05 -3.33 9.33
C VAL A 134 -7.74 -2.04 9.79
N PRO A 135 -9.08 -2.02 9.88
CA PRO A 135 -9.82 -0.87 10.38
C PRO A 135 -9.86 -0.81 11.90
N TYR A 136 -9.83 0.42 12.42
CA TYR A 136 -10.20 0.73 13.78
C TYR A 136 -11.07 1.97 13.80
N SER A 137 -12.29 1.86 14.33
CA SER A 137 -13.11 3.02 14.66
C SER A 137 -13.29 3.03 16.17
N ALA A 138 -12.89 4.12 16.83
CA ALA A 138 -13.39 4.37 18.17
C ALA A 138 -14.92 4.46 18.04
N GLN A 139 -15.66 3.57 18.70
CA GLN A 139 -17.11 3.75 18.78
C GLN A 139 -17.37 5.18 19.24
N PRO A 140 -18.36 5.90 18.67
CA PRO A 140 -18.64 7.26 19.08
C PRO A 140 -18.89 7.22 20.58
N VAL A 141 -17.95 7.75 21.36
CA VAL A 141 -18.17 8.02 22.78
C VAL A 141 -19.43 8.85 22.79
N LYS A 142 -20.53 8.31 23.32
CA LYS A 142 -21.81 9.03 23.45
C LYS A 142 -21.46 10.41 23.99
N GLU A 143 -21.55 11.43 23.13
CA GLU A 143 -21.17 12.78 23.53
C GLU A 143 -22.20 13.26 24.55
N THR A 144 -21.88 13.05 25.83
CA THR A 144 -22.64 13.63 26.93
C THR A 144 -22.60 15.14 26.78
N TRP A 145 -23.76 15.79 26.91
CA TRP A 145 -23.97 17.25 26.77
C TRP A 145 -22.85 18.10 27.42
N GLY A 146 -22.29 17.66 28.56
CA GLY A 146 -21.20 18.34 29.25
C GLY A 146 -19.87 18.45 28.49
N SER A 147 -19.55 17.52 27.58
CA SER A 147 -18.32 17.55 26.77
C SER A 147 -18.34 18.67 25.72
N LYS A 148 -19.53 18.96 25.17
CA LYS A 148 -19.72 20.05 24.18
C LYS A 148 -19.49 21.43 24.78
N ILE A 149 -19.96 21.66 26.01
CA ILE A 149 -19.76 22.95 26.70
C ILE A 149 -18.27 23.17 26.97
N ARG A 150 -17.52 22.14 27.40
CA ARG A 150 -16.08 22.28 27.68
C ARG A 150 -15.24 22.58 26.44
N LYS A 151 -15.63 22.04 25.26
CA LYS A 151 -14.96 22.31 23.97
C LYS A 151 -15.13 23.76 23.49
N VAL A 152 -16.22 24.44 23.86
CA VAL A 152 -16.48 25.83 23.47
C VAL A 152 -15.73 26.82 24.37
N PHE A 153 -15.50 26.47 25.64
CA PHE A 153 -14.86 27.36 26.62
C PHE A 153 -13.33 27.31 26.61
N ASN A 154 -12.69 26.27 26.05
CA ASN A 154 -11.22 26.23 25.96
C ASN A 154 -10.74 25.47 24.70
N PRO A 155 -10.39 26.17 23.60
CA PRO A 155 -10.02 25.54 22.33
C PRO A 155 -8.74 24.70 22.43
N VAL A 156 -7.80 25.07 23.32
CA VAL A 156 -6.54 24.33 23.52
C VAL A 156 -6.78 22.97 24.17
N ALA A 157 -7.72 22.88 25.12
CA ALA A 157 -8.11 21.61 25.73
C ALA A 157 -8.79 20.67 24.72
N GLY A 158 -9.53 21.21 23.75
CA GLY A 158 -10.16 20.43 22.68
C GLY A 158 -9.17 19.82 21.68
N ILE A 159 -7.96 20.37 21.55
CA ILE A 159 -6.87 19.84 20.72
C ILE A 159 -6.14 18.71 21.48
N ALA A 160 -5.83 18.92 22.75
CA ALA A 160 -5.18 17.91 23.59
C ALA A 160 -6.05 16.65 23.80
N VAL A 161 -7.37 16.81 23.96
CA VAL A 161 -8.32 15.68 24.03
C VAL A 161 -8.36 14.90 22.72
N ARG A 162 -8.35 15.59 21.56
CA ARG A 162 -8.30 14.93 20.25
C ARG A 162 -7.02 14.13 20.03
N GLN A 163 -5.87 14.66 20.48
CA GLN A 163 -4.61 13.95 20.39
C GLN A 163 -4.58 12.74 21.32
N GLY A 164 -5.00 12.88 22.58
CA GLY A 164 -5.04 11.77 23.53
C GLY A 164 -6.04 10.66 23.16
N ASP A 165 -7.15 11.00 22.50
CA ASP A 165 -8.10 10.02 21.96
C ASP A 165 -7.51 9.28 20.74
N PHE A 166 -6.75 9.98 19.89
CA PHE A 166 -6.01 9.36 18.79
C PHE A 166 -4.93 8.40 19.29
N ASP A 167 -4.12 8.80 20.26
CA ASP A 167 -3.03 7.95 20.77
C ASP A 167 -3.57 6.64 21.35
N LYS A 168 -4.73 6.69 22.04
CA LYS A 168 -5.43 5.49 22.51
C LYS A 168 -5.94 4.62 21.36
N ALA A 169 -6.54 5.25 20.34
CA ALA A 169 -7.05 4.55 19.17
C ALA A 169 -5.91 3.89 18.38
N LYS A 170 -4.77 4.57 18.27
CA LYS A 170 -3.53 4.05 17.68
C LYS A 170 -3.05 2.81 18.41
N ILE A 171 -2.92 2.85 19.74
CA ILE A 171 -2.51 1.67 20.53
C ILE A 171 -3.43 0.47 20.24
N LYS A 172 -4.74 0.69 20.15
CA LYS A 172 -5.70 -0.37 19.83
C LYS A 172 -5.61 -0.87 18.39
N LEU A 173 -5.30 0.00 17.44
CA LEU A 173 -5.04 -0.41 16.07
C LEU A 173 -3.73 -1.21 15.99
N ASP A 174 -2.68 -0.79 16.69
CA ASP A 174 -1.39 -1.49 16.73
C ASP A 174 -1.53 -2.89 17.34
N GLU A 175 -2.34 -3.06 18.40
CA GLU A 175 -2.69 -4.38 18.95
C GLU A 175 -3.32 -5.28 17.85
N ARG A 176 -4.24 -4.73 17.04
CA ARG A 176 -4.87 -5.48 15.93
C ARG A 176 -3.88 -5.81 14.81
N LEU A 177 -3.00 -4.87 14.47
CA LEU A 177 -1.97 -5.07 13.47
C LEU A 177 -1.02 -6.19 13.89
N GLN A 178 -0.53 -6.15 15.14
CA GLN A 178 0.33 -7.18 15.71
C GLN A 178 -0.33 -8.56 15.72
N HIS A 179 -1.61 -8.62 16.08
CA HIS A 179 -2.39 -9.84 16.03
C HIS A 179 -2.43 -10.41 14.59
N VAL A 180 -2.80 -9.60 13.61
CA VAL A 180 -2.85 -10.01 12.19
C VAL A 180 -1.48 -10.44 11.69
N THR A 181 -0.42 -9.68 11.96
CA THR A 181 0.94 -10.05 11.51
C THR A 181 1.43 -11.35 12.16
N GLY A 182 1.09 -11.60 13.43
CA GLY A 182 1.43 -12.82 14.13
C GLY A 182 0.76 -14.04 13.50
N GLU A 183 -0.55 -13.95 13.25
CA GLU A 183 -1.33 -15.01 12.63
C GLU A 183 -0.87 -15.29 11.19
N LEU A 184 -0.58 -14.23 10.40
CA LEU A 184 0.02 -14.36 9.06
C LEU A 184 1.37 -15.11 9.11
N GLY A 185 2.19 -14.84 10.13
CA GLY A 185 3.45 -15.53 10.36
C GLY A 185 3.30 -17.03 10.61
N THR A 186 2.22 -17.47 11.28
CA THR A 186 1.94 -18.91 11.49
C THR A 186 1.65 -19.65 10.19
N MET A 187 1.20 -18.93 9.16
CA MET A 187 1.00 -19.45 7.81
C MET A 187 2.28 -19.42 6.96
N GLY A 188 3.41 -19.02 7.54
CA GLY A 188 4.67 -18.85 6.81
C GLY A 188 4.66 -17.67 5.85
N LEU A 189 3.74 -16.72 6.02
CA LEU A 189 3.70 -15.48 5.24
C LEU A 189 4.48 -14.41 5.99
N ARG A 190 5.42 -13.78 5.30
CA ARG A 190 6.10 -12.59 5.82
C ARG A 190 5.15 -11.40 5.69
N SER A 191 5.15 -10.54 6.71
CA SER A 191 4.31 -9.36 6.73
C SER A 191 5.01 -8.18 7.38
N ILE A 192 4.80 -6.99 6.81
CA ILE A 192 5.35 -5.72 7.30
C ILE A 192 4.22 -4.70 7.38
N VAL A 193 4.11 -4.01 8.51
CA VAL A 193 3.19 -2.86 8.65
C VAL A 193 3.77 -1.68 7.87
N LEU A 194 2.99 -1.10 6.97
CA LEU A 194 3.44 0.00 6.13
C LEU A 194 3.65 1.28 6.95
N GLY A 195 4.76 1.96 6.68
CA GLY A 195 5.05 3.28 7.21
C GLY A 195 4.31 4.39 6.47
N THR A 196 4.50 5.63 6.95
CA THR A 196 3.80 6.80 6.41
C THR A 196 4.14 7.04 4.94
N GLU A 197 5.39 6.83 4.53
CA GLU A 197 5.84 7.04 3.15
C GLU A 197 5.21 6.01 2.20
N GLU A 198 5.23 4.74 2.59
CA GLU A 198 4.65 3.64 1.81
C GLU A 198 3.13 3.77 1.71
N LEU A 199 2.47 4.25 2.76
CA LEU A 199 1.03 4.54 2.74
C LEU A 199 0.68 5.67 1.78
N ILE A 200 1.46 6.76 1.78
CA ILE A 200 1.27 7.88 0.84
C ILE A 200 1.40 7.36 -0.59
N GLU A 201 2.43 6.55 -0.86
CA GLU A 201 2.65 5.98 -2.17
C GLU A 201 1.53 5.03 -2.58
N LEU A 202 1.13 4.09 -1.72
CA LEU A 202 0.03 3.15 -1.97
C LEU A 202 -1.26 3.89 -2.33
N VAL A 203 -1.59 4.93 -1.56
CA VAL A 203 -2.76 5.78 -1.82
C VAL A 203 -2.61 6.48 -3.16
N TYR A 204 -1.49 7.17 -3.41
CA TYR A 204 -1.25 7.85 -4.69
C TYR A 204 -1.40 6.88 -5.87
N GLN A 205 -0.81 5.69 -5.77
CA GLN A 205 -0.85 4.63 -6.75
C GLN A 205 -2.27 4.11 -6.99
N SER A 206 -3.11 3.99 -5.94
CA SER A 206 -4.50 3.56 -6.05
C SER A 206 -5.39 4.51 -6.85
N TYR A 207 -5.10 5.82 -6.81
CA TYR A 207 -5.85 6.84 -7.55
C TYR A 207 -5.24 7.14 -8.93
N ASN A 208 -3.96 6.82 -9.13
CA ASN A 208 -3.23 7.02 -10.38
C ASN A 208 -2.84 5.69 -11.02
N LEU A 209 -3.86 4.90 -11.40
CA LEU A 209 -3.73 3.58 -12.02
C LEU A 209 -2.95 3.56 -13.35
N GLY A 210 -2.62 4.71 -13.94
CA GLY A 210 -1.86 4.83 -15.20
C GLY A 210 -0.56 5.65 -15.15
N ALA A 211 -0.14 6.20 -14.01
CA ALA A 211 0.91 7.23 -13.97
C ALA A 211 2.05 7.04 -12.96
N SER A 212 2.19 5.88 -12.33
CA SER A 212 3.16 5.72 -11.22
C SER A 212 4.25 4.70 -11.55
N ALA A 213 5.51 5.14 -11.44
CA ALA A 213 6.69 4.29 -11.39
C ALA A 213 6.61 3.32 -10.18
N PRO A 214 7.39 2.21 -10.20
CA PRO A 214 7.36 1.22 -9.13
C PRO A 214 7.86 1.80 -7.80
N LEU A 215 7.45 1.12 -6.74
CA LEU A 215 7.86 1.42 -5.39
C LEU A 215 9.39 1.45 -5.26
N ASN A 216 9.94 2.42 -4.52
CA ASN A 216 11.30 2.32 -3.99
C ASN A 216 11.23 1.48 -2.71
N THR A 217 10.91 0.20 -2.88
CA THR A 217 10.64 -0.74 -1.80
C THR A 217 11.90 -1.43 -1.32
N GLY A 218 12.81 -0.67 -0.70
CA GLY A 218 13.97 -1.27 -0.04
C GLY A 218 13.56 -2.44 0.88
N GLU A 219 12.47 -2.27 1.64
CA GLU A 219 12.00 -3.27 2.62
C GLU A 219 10.95 -4.26 2.07
N VAL A 220 10.16 -3.91 1.04
CA VAL A 220 9.15 -4.83 0.46
C VAL A 220 9.73 -5.66 -0.69
N GLU A 221 10.74 -5.19 -1.43
CA GLU A 221 11.48 -6.06 -2.37
C GLU A 221 12.24 -7.15 -1.61
N GLU A 222 12.74 -6.87 -0.40
CA GLU A 222 13.40 -7.87 0.45
C GLU A 222 12.44 -9.01 0.87
N LEU A 223 11.14 -8.70 1.01
CA LEU A 223 10.08 -9.69 1.20
C LEU A 223 9.80 -10.57 -0.03
N GLU A 224 10.20 -10.17 -1.24
CA GLU A 224 10.00 -10.95 -2.48
C GLU A 224 11.27 -11.63 -2.99
N LEU A 225 12.45 -11.07 -2.68
CA LEU A 225 13.74 -11.46 -3.26
C LEU A 225 14.49 -12.54 -2.47
N GLU A 226 14.20 -12.74 -1.18
CA GLU A 226 14.74 -13.89 -0.44
C GLU A 226 13.87 -15.13 -0.69
N LYS A 227 14.26 -15.94 -1.68
CA LYS A 227 13.81 -17.31 -1.90
C LYS A 227 14.95 -18.28 -1.63
#